data_AF-A0A388T7M2-F1
#
_entry.id   AF-A0A388T7M2-F1
#
_cell.length_a   1.000
_cell.length_b   1.000
_cell.length_c   1.000
_cell.angle_alpha   90.00
_cell.angle_beta   90.00
_cell.angle_gamma   90.00
#
_symmetry.space_group_name_H-M   'P 1'
#
loop_
_entity.id
_entity.type
_entity.pdbx_description
1 polymer ?
#
loop_
_entity_poly.entity_id
_entity_poly.type
_entity_poly.pdbx_seq_one_letter_code
_entity_poly.pdbx_strand_id
1 'polypeptide(L)'
;MRLSGVRTEEARPLTWDHVFLQTTDGIPPHVAVWRSVRKPGETKTRKSRRTIALPNQVVDVLEEHMRWQKQERASRGKGWSPTGRVFTTRSGEPLDAANVRRDSKAIAKKAGLKPEWTLRELRHSFVSLLSDHGIPLERIALLVGHSSQATTEAVYRKQLRPVITQGAEAMDDIFAEDQEGEAAEDDAEGDAVA
;
A
#
# COMPACT_ATOMS: atom_id res chain seq x y z
N MET A 1 2.03 -1.94 -1.84
CA MET A 1 2.36 -2.90 -0.76
C MET A 1 3.75 -2.66 -0.18
N ARG A 2 4.80 -2.57 -1.01
CA ARG A 2 6.16 -2.21 -0.58
C ARG A 2 6.21 -0.85 0.11
N LEU A 3 5.53 0.16 -0.45
CA LEU A 3 5.58 1.55 0.04
C LEU A 3 4.69 1.84 1.26
N SER A 4 3.61 1.08 1.45
CA SER A 4 2.59 1.39 2.46
C SER A 4 2.38 0.31 3.53
N GLY A 5 3.08 -0.82 3.45
CA GLY A 5 2.93 -1.91 4.43
C GLY A 5 1.51 -2.50 4.52
N VAL A 6 0.67 -2.35 3.48
CA VAL A 6 -0.67 -2.96 3.42
C VAL A 6 -0.57 -4.45 3.05
N ARG A 7 -1.37 -5.33 3.69
CA ARG A 7 -1.41 -6.77 3.35
C ARG A 7 -2.19 -7.01 2.07
N THR A 8 -1.88 -8.09 1.34
CA THR A 8 -2.71 -8.53 0.20
C THR A 8 -4.16 -8.78 0.56
N GLU A 9 -4.41 -9.36 1.73
CA GLU A 9 -5.76 -9.58 2.27
C GLU A 9 -6.50 -8.27 2.60
N GLU A 10 -5.79 -7.16 2.81
CA GLU A 10 -6.34 -5.84 3.13
C GLU A 10 -6.52 -4.99 1.86
N ALA A 11 -5.62 -5.13 0.88
CA ALA A 11 -5.67 -4.43 -0.39
C ALA A 11 -6.78 -4.98 -1.30
N ARG A 12 -6.91 -6.30 -1.46
CA ARG A 12 -7.92 -6.90 -2.35
C ARG A 12 -9.36 -6.45 -2.07
N PRO A 13 -9.81 -6.36 -0.81
CA PRO A 13 -11.16 -5.89 -0.53
C PRO A 13 -11.31 -4.36 -0.49
N LEU A 14 -10.23 -3.58 -0.65
CA LEU A 14 -10.23 -2.13 -0.49
C LEU A 14 -11.14 -1.45 -1.53
N THR A 15 -11.95 -0.50 -1.07
CA THR A 15 -12.82 0.33 -1.92
C THR A 15 -12.35 1.78 -1.92
N TRP A 16 -12.68 2.51 -2.97
CA TRP A 16 -12.32 3.94 -3.09
C TRP A 16 -12.88 4.80 -1.95
N ASP A 17 -14.00 4.41 -1.32
CA ASP A 17 -14.56 5.08 -0.13
C ASP A 17 -13.64 5.04 1.10
N HIS A 18 -12.59 4.21 1.08
CA HIS A 18 -11.62 4.06 2.16
C HIS A 18 -10.22 4.55 1.76
N VAL A 19 -10.11 5.23 0.62
CA VAL A 19 -8.86 5.81 0.11
C VAL A 19 -9.02 7.33 0.05
N PHE A 20 -8.17 8.03 0.79
CA PHE A 20 -8.16 9.48 0.86
C PHE A 20 -6.84 9.94 0.24
N LEU A 21 -6.91 10.46 -0.99
CA LEU A 21 -5.73 10.83 -1.78
C LEU A 21 -5.29 12.29 -1.54
N GLN A 22 -6.13 13.08 -0.89
CA GLN A 22 -5.88 14.49 -0.63
C GLN A 22 -5.78 14.75 0.87
N THR A 23 -5.00 15.77 1.23
CA THR A 23 -4.94 16.27 2.60
C THR A 23 -6.25 16.99 2.92
N THR A 24 -6.98 16.50 3.91
CA THR A 24 -8.25 17.10 4.37
C THR A 24 -8.15 17.35 5.87
N ASP A 25 -8.47 18.56 6.31
CA ASP A 25 -8.43 18.97 7.73
C ASP A 25 -7.08 18.69 8.41
N GLY A 26 -5.98 18.86 7.68
CA GLY A 26 -4.61 18.59 8.16
C GLY A 26 -4.26 17.11 8.27
N ILE A 27 -5.15 16.21 7.84
CA ILE A 27 -4.87 14.77 7.79
C ILE A 27 -4.25 14.45 6.43
N PRO A 28 -3.03 13.89 6.37
CA PRO A 28 -2.36 13.56 5.11
C PRO A 28 -3.10 12.45 4.35
N PRO A 29 -2.78 12.24 3.06
CA PRO A 29 -3.32 11.14 2.27
C PRO A 29 -3.16 9.82 3.01
N HIS A 30 -4.22 9.02 3.06
CA HIS A 30 -4.24 7.81 3.87
C HIS A 30 -5.24 6.78 3.36
N VAL A 31 -5.04 5.54 3.80
CA VAL A 31 -5.94 4.42 3.56
C VAL A 31 -6.46 3.85 4.87
N ALA A 32 -7.78 3.65 4.95
CA ALA A 32 -8.43 2.98 6.08
C ALA A 32 -8.54 1.48 5.79
N VAL A 33 -7.60 0.68 6.30
CA VAL A 33 -7.60 -0.78 6.10
C VAL A 33 -8.22 -1.52 7.27
N TRP A 34 -8.99 -2.56 6.97
CA TRP A 34 -9.66 -3.38 7.98
C TRP A 34 -9.04 -4.78 7.97
N ARG A 35 -8.56 -5.24 9.13
CA ARG A 35 -8.04 -6.59 9.28
C ARG A 35 -9.20 -7.58 9.14
N SER A 36 -9.16 -8.45 8.13
CA SER A 36 -10.05 -9.60 8.08
C SER A 36 -9.79 -10.47 9.31
N VAL A 37 -10.78 -10.60 10.19
CA VAL A 37 -10.76 -11.60 11.24
C VAL A 37 -12.09 -12.35 11.17
N ARG A 38 -12.01 -13.50 10.49
CA ARG A 38 -12.90 -14.67 10.57
C ARG A 38 -14.28 -14.58 9.90
N LYS A 39 -14.86 -15.78 9.78
CA LYS A 39 -16.06 -16.23 9.06
C LYS A 39 -17.24 -15.24 9.12
N PRO A 40 -18.16 -15.27 8.13
CA PRO A 40 -19.36 -14.44 8.16
C PRO A 40 -20.19 -14.80 9.41
N GLY A 41 -20.33 -13.88 10.37
CA GLY A 41 -21.19 -14.09 11.53
C GLY A 41 -20.75 -13.45 12.85
N GLU A 42 -19.47 -13.14 13.05
CA GLU A 42 -19.02 -12.55 14.33
C GLU A 42 -18.80 -11.04 14.23
N THR A 43 -19.34 -10.30 15.21
CA THR A 43 -19.31 -8.84 15.32
C THR A 43 -17.88 -8.29 15.17
N LYS A 44 -17.67 -7.53 14.08
CA LYS A 44 -16.45 -6.81 13.72
C LYS A 44 -15.91 -6.04 14.92
N THR A 45 -14.79 -6.47 15.50
CA THR A 45 -14.21 -5.72 16.63
C THR A 45 -13.49 -4.46 16.13
N ARG A 46 -13.71 -3.33 16.83
CA ARG A 46 -13.10 -2.00 16.59
C ARG A 46 -11.56 -2.03 16.47
N LYS A 47 -10.92 -3.09 17.00
CA LYS A 47 -9.47 -3.37 17.02
C LYS A 47 -8.85 -3.73 15.66
N SER A 48 -9.66 -4.11 14.65
CA SER A 48 -9.14 -4.57 13.35
C SER A 48 -8.91 -3.43 12.33
N ARG A 49 -9.55 -2.27 12.51
CA ARG A 49 -9.38 -1.12 11.62
C ARG A 49 -8.03 -0.45 11.90
N ARG A 50 -7.27 0.01 10.91
CA ARG A 50 -6.17 0.98 11.10
C ARG A 50 -6.11 1.94 9.91
N THR A 51 -5.61 3.14 10.16
CA THR A 51 -5.41 4.17 9.14
C THR A 51 -3.91 4.32 8.92
N ILE A 52 -3.48 4.18 7.68
CA ILE A 52 -2.06 4.22 7.28
C ILE A 52 -1.90 5.39 6.33
N ALA A 53 -0.96 6.30 6.61
CA ALA A 53 -0.62 7.35 5.66
C ALA A 53 -0.05 6.74 4.38
N LEU A 54 -0.32 7.38 3.25
CA LEU A 54 0.19 6.99 1.95
C LEU A 54 1.36 7.92 1.60
N PRO A 55 2.54 7.38 1.27
CA PRO A 55 3.61 8.14 0.61
C PRO A 55 3.09 8.79 -0.67
N ASN A 56 3.66 9.92 -1.07
CA ASN A 56 3.24 10.67 -2.25
C ASN A 56 3.28 9.81 -3.52
N GLN A 57 4.32 9.00 -3.68
CA GLN A 57 4.42 8.08 -4.82
C GLN A 57 3.25 7.09 -4.88
N VAL A 58 2.71 6.68 -3.73
CA VAL A 58 1.54 5.80 -3.69
C VAL A 58 0.28 6.57 -4.05
N VAL A 59 0.17 7.84 -3.66
CA VAL A 59 -0.93 8.73 -4.04
C VAL A 59 -0.96 8.87 -5.57
N ASP A 60 0.17 9.19 -6.20
CA ASP A 60 0.29 9.38 -7.64
C ASP A 60 -0.16 8.14 -8.42
N VAL A 61 0.35 6.96 -8.03
CA VAL A 61 -0.01 5.68 -8.65
C VAL A 61 -1.50 5.37 -8.46
N LEU A 62 -2.09 5.70 -7.31
CA LEU A 62 -3.52 5.49 -7.07
C LEU A 62 -4.38 6.46 -7.86
N GLU A 63 -3.95 7.71 -8.05
CA GLU A 63 -4.66 8.68 -8.89
C GLU A 63 -4.65 8.29 -10.37
N GLU A 64 -3.51 7.82 -10.88
CA GLU A 64 -3.41 7.26 -12.22
C GLU A 64 -4.33 6.04 -12.38
N HIS A 65 -4.27 5.11 -11.41
CA HIS A 65 -5.11 3.92 -11.42
C HIS A 65 -6.61 4.25 -11.39
N MET A 66 -7.02 5.26 -10.60
CA MET A 66 -8.39 5.75 -10.59
C MET A 66 -8.80 6.31 -11.96
N ARG A 67 -7.93 7.08 -12.63
CA ARG A 67 -8.18 7.61 -13.98
C ARG A 67 -8.36 6.48 -14.99
N TRP A 68 -7.46 5.50 -14.97
CA TRP A 68 -7.53 4.32 -15.82
C TRP A 68 -8.83 3.54 -15.62
N GLN A 69 -9.24 3.26 -14.38
CA GLN A 69 -10.50 2.57 -14.10
C GLN A 69 -11.74 3.34 -14.59
N LYS A 70 -11.74 4.67 -14.45
CA LYS A 70 -12.84 5.50 -14.98
C LYS A 70 -12.94 5.39 -16.50
N GLN A 71 -11.80 5.38 -17.21
CA GLN A 71 -11.75 5.20 -18.65
C GLN A 71 -12.24 3.81 -19.08
N GLU A 72 -11.77 2.73 -18.43
CA GLU A 72 -12.22 1.36 -18.70
C GLU A 72 -13.72 1.16 -18.43
N ARG A 73 -14.23 1.80 -17.37
CA ARG A 73 -15.67 1.78 -17.08
C ARG A 73 -16.47 2.50 -18.16
N ALA A 74 -15.99 3.65 -18.63
CA ALA A 74 -16.65 4.41 -19.69
C ALA A 74 -16.64 3.64 -21.02
N SER A 75 -15.54 2.95 -21.37
CA SER A 75 -15.42 2.19 -22.61
C SER A 75 -16.27 0.90 -22.62
N ARG A 76 -16.45 0.24 -21.47
CA ARG A 76 -17.16 -1.05 -21.36
C ARG A 76 -18.65 -0.93 -21.02
N GLY A 77 -19.11 0.24 -20.58
CA GLY A 77 -20.51 0.50 -20.26
C GLY A 77 -21.11 -0.50 -19.25
N LYS A 78 -22.15 -1.24 -19.66
CA LYS A 78 -22.89 -2.19 -18.81
C LYS A 78 -22.10 -3.46 -18.42
N GLY A 79 -20.97 -3.74 -19.09
CA GLY A 79 -20.12 -4.90 -18.79
C GLY A 79 -19.16 -4.69 -17.62
N TRP A 80 -19.11 -3.48 -17.05
CA TRP A 80 -18.26 -3.16 -15.90
C TRP A 80 -18.99 -3.40 -14.58
N SER A 81 -18.39 -4.21 -13.71
CA SER A 81 -18.95 -4.50 -12.39
C SER A 81 -18.80 -3.29 -11.45
N PRO A 82 -19.89 -2.72 -10.88
CA PRO A 82 -19.84 -1.51 -10.06
C PRO A 82 -19.43 -1.82 -8.61
N THR A 83 -18.33 -2.54 -8.41
CA THR A 83 -17.92 -3.01 -7.07
C THR A 83 -17.29 -1.93 -6.20
N GLY A 84 -16.92 -0.77 -6.78
CA GLY A 84 -16.26 0.34 -6.07
C GLY A 84 -14.86 0.01 -5.55
N ARG A 85 -14.29 -1.12 -5.98
CA ARG A 85 -12.99 -1.62 -5.51
C ARG A 85 -11.84 -0.87 -6.15
N VAL A 86 -10.79 -0.63 -5.36
CA VAL A 86 -9.54 -0.07 -5.83
C VAL A 86 -8.86 -1.05 -6.76
N PHE A 87 -8.74 -2.32 -6.39
CA PHE A 87 -8.09 -3.34 -7.22
C PHE A 87 -9.13 -4.32 -7.77
N THR A 88 -9.23 -4.37 -9.10
CA THR A 88 -10.20 -5.20 -9.83
C THR A 88 -9.52 -5.95 -10.97
N THR A 89 -10.21 -6.94 -11.52
CA THR A 89 -9.90 -7.44 -12.86
C THR A 89 -10.19 -6.35 -13.91
N ARG A 90 -9.83 -6.62 -15.18
CA ARG A 90 -10.20 -5.76 -16.33
C ARG A 90 -11.71 -5.60 -16.54
N SER A 91 -12.54 -6.44 -15.91
CA SER A 91 -14.00 -6.34 -15.96
C SER A 91 -14.62 -5.68 -14.73
N GLY A 92 -13.81 -5.18 -13.78
CA GLY A 92 -14.29 -4.59 -12.53
C GLY A 92 -14.60 -5.62 -11.42
N GLU A 93 -14.35 -6.90 -11.66
CA GLU A 93 -14.62 -7.98 -10.70
C GLU A 93 -13.56 -8.05 -9.58
N PRO A 94 -13.90 -8.61 -8.40
CA PRO A 94 -12.96 -8.78 -7.31
C PRO A 94 -11.76 -9.66 -7.69
N LEU A 95 -10.58 -9.30 -7.21
CA LEU A 95 -9.38 -10.12 -7.39
C LEU A 95 -9.40 -11.35 -6.48
N ASP A 96 -9.39 -12.53 -7.09
CA ASP A 96 -9.22 -13.79 -6.39
C ASP A 96 -7.80 -13.94 -5.81
N ALA A 97 -7.71 -14.50 -4.60
CA ALA A 97 -6.44 -14.64 -3.88
C ALA A 97 -5.46 -15.58 -4.58
N ALA A 98 -5.96 -16.66 -5.19
CA ALA A 98 -5.12 -17.61 -5.90
C ALA A 98 -4.61 -17.01 -7.22
N ASN A 99 -5.45 -16.24 -7.92
CA ASN A 99 -5.04 -15.50 -9.12
C ASN A 99 -3.94 -14.49 -8.81
N VAL A 100 -4.11 -13.65 -7.78
CA VAL A 100 -3.08 -12.68 -7.36
C VAL A 100 -1.76 -13.37 -7.02
N ARG A 101 -1.80 -14.51 -6.31
CA ARG A 101 -0.59 -15.30 -6.02
C ARG A 101 0.07 -15.85 -7.28
N ARG A 102 -0.72 -16.39 -8.22
CA ARG A 102 -0.21 -16.92 -9.49
C ARG A 102 0.46 -15.83 -10.32
N ASP A 103 -0.20 -14.69 -10.45
CA ASP A 103 0.29 -13.54 -11.22
C ASP A 103 1.57 -12.99 -10.59
N SER A 104 1.61 -12.87 -9.25
CA SER A 104 2.84 -12.44 -8.55
C SER A 104 4.03 -13.37 -8.80
N LYS A 105 3.81 -14.70 -8.88
CA LYS A 105 4.87 -15.66 -9.20
C LYS A 105 5.33 -15.55 -10.65
N ALA A 106 4.40 -15.32 -11.57
CA ALA A 106 4.73 -15.09 -12.96
C ALA A 106 5.56 -13.81 -13.14
N ILE A 107 5.21 -12.72 -12.44
CA ILE A 107 5.98 -11.47 -12.44
C ILE A 107 7.37 -11.70 -11.83
N ALA A 108 7.45 -12.34 -10.65
CA ALA A 108 8.73 -12.65 -10.00
C ALA A 108 9.65 -13.47 -10.90
N LYS A 109 9.12 -14.50 -11.58
CA LYS A 109 9.87 -15.31 -12.54
C LYS A 109 10.39 -14.46 -13.71
N LYS A 110 9.57 -13.57 -14.27
CA LYS A 110 9.98 -12.67 -15.35
C LYS A 110 11.06 -11.68 -14.91
N ALA A 111 11.02 -11.26 -13.65
CA ALA A 111 12.02 -10.39 -13.03
C ALA A 111 13.30 -11.15 -12.59
N GLY A 112 13.43 -12.45 -12.88
CA GLY A 112 14.60 -13.24 -12.48
C GLY A 112 14.69 -13.53 -10.98
N LEU A 113 13.61 -13.31 -10.21
CA LEU A 113 13.57 -13.56 -8.78
C LEU A 113 13.38 -15.06 -8.49
N LYS A 114 13.84 -15.46 -7.29
CA LYS A 114 13.75 -16.86 -6.85
C LYS A 114 12.29 -17.35 -6.77
N PRO A 115 12.02 -18.64 -7.02
CA PRO A 115 10.65 -19.18 -7.05
C PRO A 115 9.89 -19.06 -5.73
N GLU A 116 10.61 -18.96 -4.60
CA GLU A 116 10.01 -18.81 -3.27
C GLU A 116 9.56 -17.36 -2.98
N TRP A 117 9.89 -16.41 -3.86
CA TRP A 117 9.54 -15.02 -3.68
C TRP A 117 8.01 -14.82 -3.74
N THR A 118 7.48 -14.08 -2.77
CA THR A 118 6.04 -13.83 -2.64
C THR A 118 5.76 -12.38 -2.33
N LEU A 119 4.50 -11.94 -2.47
CA LEU A 119 4.07 -10.59 -2.06
C LEU A 119 4.30 -10.30 -0.57
N ARG A 120 4.50 -11.32 0.27
CA ARG A 120 4.92 -11.13 1.67
C ARG A 120 6.34 -10.56 1.75
N GLU A 121 7.22 -10.92 0.82
CA GLU A 121 8.59 -10.39 0.80
C GLU A 121 8.60 -8.87 0.59
N LEU A 122 7.66 -8.31 -0.18
CA LEU A 122 7.49 -6.85 -0.26
C LEU A 122 7.20 -6.20 1.10
N ARG A 123 6.51 -6.91 1.99
CA ARG A 123 6.27 -6.46 3.37
C ARG A 123 7.52 -6.64 4.23
N HIS A 124 8.29 -7.70 4.03
CA HIS A 124 9.57 -7.86 4.72
C HIS A 124 10.52 -6.73 4.31
N SER A 125 10.63 -6.42 3.02
CA SER A 125 11.41 -5.28 2.53
C SER A 125 10.94 -3.96 3.14
N PHE A 126 9.63 -3.72 3.26
CA PHE A 126 9.11 -2.54 3.95
C PHE A 126 9.58 -2.45 5.41
N VAL A 127 9.49 -3.55 6.16
CA VAL A 127 9.95 -3.62 7.55
C VAL A 127 11.47 -3.40 7.64
N SER A 128 12.23 -4.04 6.76
CA SER A 128 13.68 -3.91 6.70
C SER A 128 14.11 -2.48 6.40
N LEU A 129 13.51 -1.83 5.40
CA LEU A 129 13.82 -0.43 5.05
C LEU A 129 13.54 0.53 6.20
N LEU A 130 12.37 0.42 6.85
CA LEU A 130 12.06 1.26 8.00
C LEU A 130 13.01 1.01 9.18
N SER A 131 13.40 -0.24 9.40
CA SER A 131 14.33 -0.58 10.47
C SER A 131 15.74 -0.06 10.20
N ASP A 132 16.18 -0.11 8.94
CA ASP A 132 17.47 0.40 8.49
C ASP A 132 17.53 1.93 8.64
N HIS A 133 16.43 2.61 8.33
CA HIS A 133 16.24 4.05 8.53
C HIS A 133 15.96 4.45 10.00
N GLY A 134 16.27 3.58 10.96
CA GLY A 134 16.23 3.88 12.39
C GLY A 134 14.84 4.02 13.01
N ILE A 135 13.77 3.62 12.31
CA ILE A 135 12.42 3.64 12.89
C ILE A 135 12.30 2.54 13.96
N PRO A 136 11.87 2.86 15.19
CA PRO A 136 11.77 1.85 16.25
C PRO A 136 10.85 0.69 15.89
N LEU A 137 11.26 -0.53 16.22
CA LEU A 137 10.53 -1.77 15.89
C LEU A 137 9.09 -1.77 16.44
N GLU A 138 8.85 -1.14 17.57
CA GLU A 138 7.52 -0.96 18.16
C GLU A 138 6.59 -0.15 17.24
N ARG A 139 7.13 0.88 16.58
CA ARG A 139 6.37 1.70 15.63
C ARG A 139 6.15 0.96 14.32
N ILE A 140 7.16 0.25 13.83
CA ILE A 140 7.04 -0.60 12.65
C ILE A 140 5.95 -1.66 12.90
N ALA A 141 5.91 -2.27 14.10
CA ALA A 141 4.90 -3.25 14.48
C ALA A 141 3.46 -2.70 14.44
N LEU A 142 3.26 -1.42 14.80
CA LEU A 142 1.97 -0.73 14.66
C LEU A 142 1.58 -0.53 13.18
N LEU A 143 2.52 -0.08 12.35
CA LEU A 143 2.33 0.09 10.89
C LEU A 143 1.94 -1.24 10.23
N VAL A 144 2.69 -2.30 10.53
CA VAL A 144 2.44 -3.62 9.97
C VAL A 144 1.30 -4.38 10.68
N GLY A 145 0.73 -3.82 11.74
CA GLY A 145 -0.33 -4.44 12.52
C GLY A 145 0.04 -5.86 12.97
N HIS A 146 1.19 -6.04 13.64
CA HIS A 146 1.48 -7.28 14.36
C HIS A 146 0.72 -7.27 15.70
N SER A 147 0.04 -8.37 16.03
CA SER A 147 -0.76 -8.49 17.27
C SER A 147 0.02 -9.08 18.45
N SER A 148 1.30 -9.41 18.30
CA SER A 148 2.14 -9.96 19.36
C SER A 148 3.00 -8.87 20.02
N GLN A 149 2.37 -7.89 20.65
CA GLN A 149 2.97 -7.09 21.71
C GLN A 149 1.83 -6.44 22.49
N ALA A 150 1.19 -7.27 23.34
CA ALA A 150 0.20 -6.82 24.31
C ALA A 150 0.73 -5.73 25.26
N THR A 151 2.04 -5.46 25.24
CA THR A 151 2.73 -4.47 26.08
C THR A 151 2.78 -3.06 25.45
N THR A 152 2.82 -2.94 24.12
CA THR A 152 2.96 -1.63 23.44
C THR A 152 1.62 -0.91 23.27
N GLU A 153 0.52 -1.68 23.23
CA GLU A 153 -0.84 -1.18 22.98
C GLU A 153 -1.44 -0.41 24.18
N ALA A 154 -0.96 -0.66 25.41
CA ALA A 154 -1.46 -0.02 26.63
C ALA A 154 -1.01 1.44 26.77
N VAL A 155 0.22 1.76 26.34
CA VAL A 155 0.81 3.11 26.46
C VAL A 155 0.16 4.09 25.47
N TYR A 156 -0.18 3.63 24.27
CA TYR A 156 -0.75 4.48 23.20
C TYR A 156 -2.28 4.59 23.20
N ARG A 157 -3.00 3.74 23.96
CA ARG A 157 -4.48 3.84 24.08
C ARG A 157 -4.94 5.20 24.63
N LYS A 158 -4.04 5.96 25.29
CA LYS A 158 -4.32 7.28 25.85
C LYS A 158 -4.35 8.43 24.82
N GLN A 159 -3.84 8.23 23.60
CA GLN A 159 -3.95 9.21 22.52
C GLN A 159 -4.94 8.70 21.46
N LEU A 160 -6.00 9.46 21.22
CA LEU A 160 -7.06 9.15 20.26
C LEU A 160 -6.49 8.98 18.83
N ARG A 161 -6.25 7.73 18.44
CA ARG A 161 -5.94 7.19 17.08
C ARG A 161 -5.61 8.23 15.98
N PRO A 162 -4.44 8.88 16.03
CA PRO A 162 -3.93 9.67 14.91
C PRO A 162 -3.62 8.76 13.73
N VAL A 163 -3.64 9.30 12.50
CA VAL A 163 -3.13 8.62 11.31
C VAL A 163 -1.65 8.28 11.54
N ILE A 164 -1.23 7.05 11.19
CA ILE A 164 0.17 6.65 11.35
C ILE A 164 0.95 7.19 10.14
N THR A 165 1.70 8.29 10.32
CA THR A 165 2.39 9.04 9.25
C THR A 165 3.85 8.66 9.05
N GLN A 166 4.56 8.29 10.12
CA GLN A 166 6.01 8.03 10.12
C GLN A 166 6.51 7.02 9.07
N GLY A 167 5.69 6.02 8.74
CA GLY A 167 6.06 5.05 7.70
C GLY A 167 5.92 5.60 6.29
N ALA A 168 5.06 6.61 6.09
CA ALA A 168 4.94 7.29 4.81
C ALA A 168 6.07 8.31 4.63
N GLU A 169 6.29 9.16 5.64
CA GLU A 169 7.39 10.14 5.67
C GLU A 169 8.75 9.49 5.37
N ALA A 170 9.09 8.41 6.09
CA ALA A 170 10.35 7.70 5.84
C ALA A 170 10.45 7.09 4.43
N MET A 171 9.33 6.69 3.82
CA MET A 171 9.35 6.14 2.46
C MET A 171 9.37 7.23 1.40
N ASP A 172 8.83 8.42 1.69
CA ASP A 172 9.03 9.58 0.83
C ASP A 172 10.51 9.98 0.83
N ASP A 173 11.17 10.01 2.00
CA ASP A 173 12.60 10.31 2.11
C ASP A 173 13.49 9.29 1.38
N ILE A 174 13.30 7.98 1.66
CA ILE A 174 14.12 6.89 1.06
C ILE A 174 14.06 6.92 -0.47
N PHE A 175 12.90 7.21 -1.05
CA PHE A 175 12.74 7.18 -2.51
C PHE A 175 12.83 8.57 -3.16
N ALA A 176 13.04 9.64 -2.40
CA ALA A 176 13.43 10.94 -2.93
C ALA A 176 14.92 10.94 -3.35
N GLU A 177 15.77 10.29 -2.55
CA GLU A 177 17.22 10.17 -2.83
C GLU A 177 17.52 9.39 -4.12
N ASP A 178 16.70 8.39 -4.46
CA ASP A 178 16.84 7.61 -5.70
C ASP A 178 16.51 8.44 -6.97
N GLN A 179 15.65 9.46 -6.87
CA GLN A 179 15.23 10.29 -8.02
C GLN A 179 16.24 11.39 -8.36
N GLU A 180 17.01 11.88 -7.39
CA GLU A 180 18.07 12.86 -7.62
C GLU A 180 19.29 12.23 -8.32
N GLY A 181 19.51 10.92 -8.15
CA GLY A 181 20.56 10.17 -8.86
C GLY A 181 20.25 9.91 -10.34
N GLU A 182 18.99 9.66 -10.69
CA GLU A 182 18.57 9.37 -12.07
C GLU A 182 18.51 10.67 -12.93
N ALA A 183 18.18 11.81 -12.33
CA ALA A 183 18.23 13.12 -13.01
C ALA A 183 19.67 13.59 -13.32
N ALA A 184 20.67 13.17 -12.54
CA ALA A 184 22.06 13.54 -12.74
C ALA A 184 22.77 12.70 -13.84
N GLU A 185 22.25 11.53 -14.19
CA GLU A 185 22.77 10.71 -15.30
C GLU A 185 22.21 11.16 -16.67
N ASP A 186 20.96 11.65 -16.73
CA ASP A 186 20.36 12.18 -17.98
C ASP A 186 21.02 13.51 -18.43
N ASP A 187 21.48 14.35 -17.50
CA ASP A 187 22.20 15.60 -17.82
C ASP A 187 23.63 15.36 -18.36
N ALA A 188 24.22 14.18 -18.10
CA ALA A 188 25.56 13.83 -18.57
C ALA A 188 25.59 13.21 -19.98
N GLU A 189 24.47 12.61 -20.44
CA GLU A 189 24.36 12.02 -21.78
C GLU A 189 23.94 13.06 -22.85
N GLY A 190 23.41 14.21 -22.43
CA GLY A 190 23.03 15.34 -23.30
C GLY A 190 24.19 16.20 -23.83
N ASP A 191 25.36 16.18 -23.20
CA ASP A 191 26.51 17.03 -23.56
C ASP A 191 27.57 16.32 -24.44
N ALA A 192 27.31 15.06 -24.83
CA ALA A 192 28.21 14.26 -25.68
C ALA A 192 27.84 14.27 -27.18
N VAL A 193 26.85 15.07 -27.59
CA VAL A 193 26.44 15.23 -29.00
C VAL A 193 26.36 16.72 -29.37
N ALA A 194 27.53 17.38 -29.42
CA ALA A 194 27.70 18.71 -30.02
C ALA A 194 28.87 18.72 -31.00
#